data_AF-A0A285SA34-F1
#
_entry.id   AF-A0A285SA34-F1
#
_cell.length_a   1.000
_cell.length_b   1.000
_cell.length_c   1.000
_cell.angle_alpha   90.00
_cell.angle_beta   90.00
_cell.angle_gamma   90.00
#
_symmetry.space_group_name_H-M   'P 1'
#
loop_
_entity.id
_entity.type
_entity.pdbx_description
1 polymer ?
#
loop_
_entity_poly.entity_id
_entity_poly.type
_entity_poly.pdbx_seq_one_letter_code
_entity_poly.pdbx_strand_id
1 'polypeptide(L)'
;MDNRDYVIMLRESLEKKADILRVLLIRNKEQEAILKDPNSTPDDLEKNMNMKAELIDRIVMLDDGFQQLFNRVKAILDEDRASYADEIKLMQELIKKVTDLTADVEATEYRNKEYAKTRFANVKKEAREIKRSGDVVSSYYKHMMSPQTTADPAFLDKKK
;
A
#
# COMPACT_ATOMS: atom_id res chain seq x y z
N MET A 1 -1.32 40.64 4.26
CA MET A 1 -1.06 39.61 5.27
C MET A 1 0.06 40.11 6.15
N ASP A 2 -0.14 40.01 7.45
CA ASP A 2 0.85 40.36 8.47
C ASP A 2 1.94 39.27 8.57
N ASN A 3 3.11 39.61 9.11
CA ASN A 3 4.21 38.68 9.36
C ASN A 3 3.77 37.49 10.23
N ARG A 4 2.89 37.75 11.21
CA ARG A 4 2.30 36.70 12.05
C ARG A 4 1.45 35.71 11.26
N ASP A 5 0.71 36.16 10.25
CA ASP A 5 -0.11 35.29 9.41
C ASP A 5 0.76 34.25 8.69
N TYR A 6 1.94 34.64 8.19
CA TYR A 6 2.86 33.73 7.51
C TYR A 6 3.41 32.65 8.46
N VAL A 7 3.76 33.02 9.69
CA VAL A 7 4.22 32.08 10.73
C VAL A 7 3.11 31.06 11.06
N ILE A 8 1.88 31.55 11.26
CA ILE A 8 0.73 30.69 11.56
C ILE A 8 0.44 29.74 10.38
N MET A 9 0.45 30.23 9.15
CA MET A 9 0.25 29.37 7.96
C MET A 9 1.30 28.26 7.86
N LEU A 10 2.55 28.53 8.27
CA LEU A 10 3.61 27.52 8.24
C LEU A 10 3.35 26.43 9.28
N ARG A 11 2.95 26.82 10.50
CA ARG A 11 2.49 25.88 11.53
C ARG A 11 1.32 25.04 11.04
N GLU A 12 0.29 25.68 10.47
CA GLU A 12 -0.89 24.97 9.94
C GLU A 12 -0.55 23.99 8.82
N SER A 13 0.46 24.30 7.99
CA SER A 13 0.94 23.37 6.98
C SER A 13 1.52 22.08 7.60
N LEU A 14 2.30 22.21 8.69
CA LEU A 14 2.79 21.05 9.46
C LEU A 14 1.65 20.25 10.11
N GLU A 15 0.62 20.93 10.63
CA GLU A 15 -0.56 20.27 11.21
C GLU A 15 -1.30 19.46 10.14
N LYS A 16 -1.56 20.05 8.97
CA LYS A 16 -2.18 19.37 7.83
C LYS A 16 -1.36 18.15 7.39
N LYS A 17 -0.03 18.28 7.32
CA LYS A 17 0.86 17.16 6.98
C LYS A 17 0.74 16.03 8.00
N ALA A 18 0.74 16.34 9.30
CA ALA A 18 0.56 15.35 10.35
C ALA A 18 -0.80 14.65 10.27
N ASP A 19 -1.88 15.38 9.95
CA ASP A 19 -3.21 14.80 9.80
C ASP A 19 -3.32 13.87 8.60
N ILE A 20 -2.74 14.24 7.46
CA ILE A 20 -2.70 13.36 6.28
C ILE A 20 -1.90 12.08 6.59
N LEU A 21 -0.76 12.18 7.28
CA LEU A 21 0.02 11.01 7.69
C LEU A 21 -0.75 10.08 8.64
N ARG A 22 -1.55 10.63 9.56
CA ARG A 22 -2.43 9.84 10.42
C ARG A 22 -3.50 9.10 9.62
N VAL A 23 -4.11 9.75 8.63
CA VAL A 23 -5.07 9.09 7.73
C VAL A 23 -4.38 8.02 6.91
N LEU A 24 -3.15 8.27 6.44
CA LEU A 24 -2.35 7.28 5.72
C LEU A 24 -2.06 6.04 6.58
N LEU A 25 -1.73 6.21 7.86
CA LEU A 25 -1.61 5.09 8.80
C LEU A 25 -2.90 4.27 8.95
N ILE A 26 -4.07 4.92 8.96
CA ILE A 26 -5.35 4.22 8.97
C ILE A 26 -5.51 3.41 7.68
N ARG A 27 -5.21 4.00 6.51
CA ARG A 27 -5.25 3.28 5.23
C ARG A 27 -4.27 2.12 5.18
N ASN A 28 -3.11 2.22 5.80
CA ASN A 28 -2.15 1.11 5.90
C ASN A 28 -2.71 -0.04 6.74
N LYS A 29 -3.41 0.26 7.84
CA LYS A 29 -4.09 -0.78 8.65
C LYS A 29 -5.24 -1.43 7.90
N GLU A 30 -6.01 -0.66 7.14
CA GLU A 30 -7.05 -1.20 6.26
C GLU A 30 -6.45 -2.11 5.18
N GLN A 31 -5.34 -1.70 4.57
CA GLN A 31 -4.62 -2.52 3.59
C GLN A 31 -4.15 -3.84 4.21
N GLU A 32 -3.61 -3.80 5.43
CA GLU A 32 -3.22 -5.00 6.17
C GLU A 32 -4.40 -5.97 6.34
N ALA A 33 -5.58 -5.45 6.70
CA ALA A 33 -6.80 -6.26 6.84
C ALA A 33 -7.23 -6.88 5.51
N ILE A 34 -7.24 -6.10 4.41
CA ILE A 34 -7.55 -6.57 3.05
C ILE A 34 -6.58 -7.67 2.61
N LEU A 35 -5.28 -7.50 2.86
CA LEU A 35 -4.27 -8.47 2.45
C LEU A 35 -4.30 -9.77 3.24
N LYS A 36 -4.83 -9.74 4.47
CA LYS A 36 -4.98 -10.91 5.35
C LYS A 36 -6.30 -11.64 5.17
N ASP A 37 -7.33 -10.96 4.68
CA ASP A 37 -8.64 -11.56 4.47
C ASP A 37 -8.65 -12.40 3.17
N PRO A 38 -8.91 -13.72 3.25
CA PRO A 38 -8.97 -14.58 2.09
C PRO A 38 -10.13 -14.25 1.14
N ASN A 39 -11.17 -13.54 1.60
CA ASN A 39 -12.33 -13.17 0.80
C ASN A 39 -12.22 -11.79 0.14
N SER A 40 -11.21 -11.00 0.52
CA SER A 40 -10.99 -9.69 -0.06
C SER A 40 -10.64 -9.78 -1.54
N THR A 41 -11.16 -8.82 -2.30
CA THR A 41 -11.05 -8.78 -3.76
C THR A 41 -9.88 -7.90 -4.24
N PRO A 42 -9.42 -8.05 -5.49
CA PRO A 42 -8.47 -7.12 -6.08
C PRO A 42 -8.98 -5.66 -6.07
N ASP A 43 -10.28 -5.45 -6.26
CA ASP A 43 -10.90 -4.12 -6.29
C ASP A 43 -10.83 -3.44 -4.91
N ASP A 44 -10.97 -4.20 -3.81
CA ASP A 44 -10.81 -3.67 -2.45
C ASP A 44 -9.39 -3.13 -2.22
N LEU A 45 -8.38 -3.87 -2.69
CA LEU A 45 -6.99 -3.47 -2.62
C LEU A 45 -6.70 -2.26 -3.52
N GLU A 46 -7.23 -2.24 -4.75
CA GLU A 46 -7.07 -1.12 -5.68
C GLU A 46 -7.69 0.16 -5.12
N LYS A 47 -8.90 0.09 -4.57
CA LYS A 47 -9.56 1.23 -3.92
C LYS A 47 -8.71 1.78 -2.76
N ASN A 48 -8.18 0.90 -1.90
CA ASN A 48 -7.29 1.32 -0.82
C ASN A 48 -6.02 2.01 -1.37
N MET A 49 -5.39 1.45 -2.40
CA MET A 49 -4.20 2.02 -3.03
C MET A 49 -4.47 3.39 -3.65
N ASN A 50 -5.61 3.57 -4.33
CA ASN A 50 -6.01 4.85 -4.91
C ASN A 50 -6.22 5.93 -3.83
N MET A 51 -6.91 5.59 -2.74
CA MET A 51 -7.08 6.52 -1.62
C MET A 51 -5.74 6.91 -0.99
N LYS A 52 -4.78 6.00 -0.93
CA LYS A 52 -3.42 6.29 -0.44
C LYS A 52 -2.66 7.19 -1.42
N ALA A 53 -2.78 6.95 -2.72
CA ALA A 53 -2.16 7.80 -3.74
C ALA A 53 -2.63 9.26 -3.63
N GLU A 54 -3.94 9.48 -3.48
CA GLU A 54 -4.50 10.83 -3.27
C GLU A 54 -3.94 11.53 -2.02
N LEU A 55 -3.71 10.78 -0.93
CA LEU A 55 -3.10 11.32 0.29
C LEU A 55 -1.62 11.69 0.07
N ILE A 56 -0.87 10.87 -0.68
CA ILE A 56 0.51 11.17 -1.04
C ILE A 56 0.59 12.40 -1.93
N ASP A 57 -0.27 12.53 -2.94
CA ASP A 57 -0.31 13.71 -3.81
C ASP A 57 -0.57 14.99 -3.01
N ARG A 58 -1.43 14.91 -1.99
CA ARG A 58 -1.68 16.03 -1.05
C ARG A 58 -0.44 16.36 -0.21
N ILE A 59 0.34 15.38 0.22
CA ILE A 59 1.61 15.63 0.92
C ILE A 59 2.59 16.35 0.00
N VAL A 60 2.75 15.87 -1.23
CA VAL A 60 3.64 16.49 -2.23
C VAL A 60 3.25 17.95 -2.48
N MET A 61 1.96 18.21 -2.70
CA MET A 61 1.46 19.58 -2.90
C MET A 61 1.73 20.48 -1.67
N LEU A 62 1.59 19.95 -0.46
CA LEU A 62 1.90 20.70 0.76
C LEU A 62 3.40 21.02 0.86
N ASP A 63 4.27 20.08 0.50
CA ASP A 63 5.72 20.25 0.58
C ASP A 63 6.23 21.32 -0.41
N ASP A 64 5.68 21.36 -1.63
CA ASP A 64 6.00 22.38 -2.62
C ASP A 64 5.62 23.80 -2.13
N GLY A 65 4.47 23.94 -1.47
CA GLY A 65 4.03 25.19 -0.87
C GLY A 65 4.80 25.54 0.41
N PHE A 66 5.18 24.52 1.19
CA PHE A 66 5.87 24.68 2.46
C PHE A 66 7.24 25.34 2.28
N GLN A 67 8.03 24.91 1.29
CA GLN A 67 9.38 25.46 1.10
C GLN A 67 9.37 26.97 0.80
N GLN A 68 8.40 27.42 0.00
CA GLN A 68 8.24 28.84 -0.33
C GLN A 68 7.85 29.65 0.90
N LEU A 69 6.90 29.13 1.69
CA LEU A 69 6.45 29.76 2.93
C LEU A 69 7.55 29.81 3.98
N PHE A 70 8.31 28.73 4.13
CA PHE A 70 9.43 28.63 5.07
C PHE A 70 10.50 29.70 4.81
N ASN A 71 10.89 29.90 3.55
CA ASN A 71 11.90 30.91 3.22
C ASN A 71 11.48 32.32 3.67
N ARG A 72 10.19 32.65 3.54
CA ARG A 72 9.63 33.93 4.01
C ARG A 72 9.56 34.01 5.53
N VAL A 73 9.07 32.94 6.18
CA VAL A 73 8.97 32.88 7.64
C VAL A 73 10.35 32.97 8.28
N LYS A 74 11.37 32.34 7.68
CA LYS A 74 12.74 32.43 8.17
C LYS A 74 13.23 33.88 8.28
N ALA A 75 13.02 34.69 7.24
CA ALA A 75 13.39 36.12 7.29
C ALA A 75 12.64 36.87 8.40
N ILE A 76 11.35 36.60 8.59
CA ILE A 76 10.52 37.18 9.66
C ILE A 76 11.07 36.80 11.04
N LEU A 77 11.46 35.53 11.23
CA LEU A 77 11.98 35.03 12.50
C LEU A 77 13.40 35.53 12.80
N ASP A 78 14.20 35.85 11.77
CA ASP A 78 15.53 36.43 11.93
C ASP A 78 15.45 37.90 12.40
N GLU A 79 14.39 38.63 12.04
CA GLU A 79 14.14 40.02 12.46
C GLU A 79 13.57 40.11 13.89
N ASP A 80 12.60 39.27 14.24
CA ASP A 80 11.96 39.28 15.57
C ASP A 80 11.58 37.89 16.06
N ARG A 81 12.58 37.12 16.48
CA ARG A 81 12.36 35.76 16.98
C ARG A 81 11.54 35.70 18.27
N ALA A 82 11.67 36.70 19.13
CA ALA A 82 11.11 36.68 20.47
C ALA A 82 9.57 36.69 20.44
N SER A 83 8.98 37.48 19.53
CA SER A 83 7.53 37.59 19.36
C SER A 83 6.84 36.31 18.85
N TYR A 84 7.61 35.34 18.35
CA TYR A 84 7.12 34.07 17.81
C TYR A 84 7.62 32.82 18.56
N ALA A 85 8.14 32.99 19.78
CA ALA A 85 8.73 31.88 20.55
C ALA A 85 7.79 30.67 20.73
N ASP A 86 6.52 30.91 21.05
CA ASP A 86 5.51 29.86 21.22
C ASP A 86 5.22 29.11 19.90
N GLU A 87 5.06 29.85 18.81
CA GLU A 87 4.84 29.29 17.47
C GLU A 87 6.04 28.45 17.01
N ILE A 88 7.28 28.92 17.27
CA ILE A 88 8.50 28.17 16.99
C ILE A 88 8.49 26.84 17.75
N LYS A 89 8.16 26.85 19.04
CA LYS A 89 8.12 25.65 19.86
C LYS A 89 7.07 24.66 19.34
N LEU A 90 5.87 25.13 19.01
CA LEU A 90 4.82 24.31 18.41
C LEU A 90 5.26 23.70 17.07
N MET A 91 5.89 24.49 16.19
CA MET A 91 6.43 23.98 14.93
C MET A 91 7.50 22.91 15.13
N GLN A 92 8.39 23.07 16.11
CA GLN A 92 9.40 22.05 16.45
C GLN A 92 8.76 20.73 16.92
N GLU A 93 7.74 20.82 17.77
CA GLU A 93 6.97 19.65 18.21
C GLU A 93 6.24 18.97 17.04
N LEU A 94 5.65 19.77 16.14
CA LEU A 94 4.99 19.27 14.93
C LEU A 94 5.98 18.61 13.96
N ILE A 95 7.17 19.16 13.76
CA ILE A 95 8.21 18.55 12.92
C ILE A 95 8.60 17.17 13.45
N LYS A 96 8.81 17.06 14.77
CA LYS A 96 9.11 15.77 15.41
C LYS A 96 7.96 14.78 15.17
N LYS A 97 6.72 15.21 15.42
CA LYS A 97 5.53 14.39 15.21
C LYS A 97 5.34 13.95 13.76
N VAL A 98 5.58 14.83 12.79
CA VAL A 98 5.54 14.50 11.37
C VAL A 98 6.60 13.43 11.05
N THR A 99 7.81 13.58 11.58
CA THR A 99 8.91 12.61 11.39
C THR A 99 8.55 11.24 11.97
N ASP A 100 8.04 11.20 13.20
CA ASP A 100 7.60 9.96 13.86
C ASP A 100 6.48 9.27 13.06
N LEU A 101 5.47 10.04 12.62
CA LEU A 101 4.37 9.52 11.80
C LEU A 101 4.85 9.00 10.43
N THR A 102 5.81 9.67 9.79
CA THR A 102 6.42 9.21 8.54
C THR A 102 7.10 7.86 8.75
N ALA A 103 7.90 7.71 9.80
CA ALA A 103 8.56 6.44 10.12
C ALA A 103 7.53 5.31 10.36
N ASP A 104 6.43 5.59 11.07
CA ASP A 104 5.36 4.63 11.29
C ASP A 104 4.66 4.23 9.97
N VAL A 105 4.43 5.19 9.07
CA VAL A 105 3.85 4.94 7.73
C VAL A 105 4.77 4.04 6.93
N GLU A 106 6.06 4.33 6.88
CA GLU A 106 7.05 3.53 6.14
C GLU A 106 7.15 2.12 6.69
N ALA A 107 7.19 1.98 8.02
CA ALA A 107 7.28 0.68 8.68
C ALA A 107 6.02 -0.18 8.45
N THR A 108 4.83 0.43 8.50
CA THR A 108 3.57 -0.25 8.20
C THR A 108 3.48 -0.63 6.72
N GLU A 109 3.92 0.23 5.81
CA GLU A 109 3.95 -0.07 4.38
C GLU A 109 4.92 -1.17 4.00
N TYR A 110 6.10 -1.18 4.62
CA TYR A 110 7.04 -2.27 4.44
C TYR A 110 6.39 -3.62 4.80
N ARG A 111 5.66 -3.69 5.92
CA ARG A 111 4.92 -4.91 6.30
C ARG A 111 3.81 -5.25 5.31
N ASN A 112 3.02 -4.27 4.88
CA ASN A 112 1.97 -4.48 3.88
C ASN A 112 2.51 -5.02 2.56
N LYS A 113 3.68 -4.54 2.13
CA LYS A 113 4.37 -5.07 0.95
C LYS A 113 4.72 -6.55 1.11
N GLU A 114 5.19 -6.97 2.27
CA GLU A 114 5.49 -8.40 2.52
C GLU A 114 4.22 -9.26 2.57
N TYR A 115 3.12 -8.75 3.14
CA TYR A 115 1.82 -9.43 3.07
C TYR A 115 1.31 -9.55 1.63
N ALA A 116 1.42 -8.49 0.83
CA ALA A 116 1.01 -8.50 -0.57
C ALA A 116 1.80 -9.53 -1.39
N LYS A 117 3.12 -9.60 -1.23
CA LYS A 117 3.96 -10.63 -1.87
C LYS A 117 3.47 -12.04 -1.52
N THR A 118 3.20 -12.29 -0.24
CA THR A 118 2.73 -13.59 0.24
C THR A 118 1.36 -13.93 -0.34
N ARG A 119 0.41 -12.99 -0.30
CA ARG A 119 -0.95 -13.16 -0.84
C ARG A 119 -0.93 -13.45 -2.33
N PHE A 120 -0.16 -12.69 -3.12
CA PHE A 120 -0.05 -12.90 -4.57
C PHE A 120 0.64 -14.21 -4.93
N ALA A 121 1.64 -14.64 -4.15
CA ALA A 121 2.25 -15.95 -4.32
C ALA A 121 1.24 -17.09 -4.10
N ASN A 122 0.39 -16.97 -3.08
CA ASN A 122 -0.67 -17.94 -2.79
C ASN A 122 -1.73 -17.99 -3.89
N VAL A 123 -2.25 -16.82 -4.33
CA VAL A 123 -3.21 -16.73 -5.44
C VAL A 123 -2.63 -17.37 -6.72
N LYS A 124 -1.35 -17.12 -7.02
CA LYS A 124 -0.66 -17.73 -8.17
C LYS A 124 -0.54 -19.25 -8.04
N LYS A 125 -0.33 -19.77 -6.83
CA LYS A 125 -0.27 -21.22 -6.56
C LYS A 125 -1.64 -21.85 -6.76
N GLU A 126 -2.69 -21.26 -6.18
CA GLU A 126 -4.08 -21.71 -6.31
C GLU A 126 -4.51 -21.76 -7.78
N ALA A 127 -4.23 -20.70 -8.56
CA ALA A 127 -4.54 -20.67 -9.99
C ALA A 127 -3.85 -21.80 -10.78
N ARG A 128 -2.61 -22.15 -10.42
CA ARG A 128 -1.88 -23.28 -11.03
C ARG A 128 -2.49 -24.63 -10.65
N GLU A 129 -2.91 -24.79 -9.41
CA GLU A 129 -3.57 -26.02 -8.93
C GLU A 129 -4.92 -26.23 -9.60
N ILE A 130 -5.74 -25.18 -9.73
CA ILE A 130 -7.02 -25.21 -10.46
C ILE A 130 -6.79 -25.62 -11.92
N LYS A 131 -5.80 -25.02 -12.59
CA LYS A 131 -5.47 -25.37 -13.98
C LYS A 131 -5.04 -26.83 -14.11
N ARG A 132 -4.14 -27.30 -13.24
CA ARG A 132 -3.68 -28.70 -13.22
C ARG A 132 -4.84 -29.67 -12.98
N SER A 133 -5.74 -29.37 -12.04
CA SER A 133 -6.92 -30.19 -11.77
C SER A 133 -7.86 -30.25 -12.98
N GLY A 134 -8.06 -29.14 -13.68
CA GLY A 134 -8.81 -29.09 -14.94
C GLY A 134 -8.15 -29.92 -16.04
N ASP A 135 -6.82 -29.81 -16.20
CA ASP A 135 -6.05 -30.59 -17.18
C ASP A 135 -6.13 -32.10 -16.89
N VAL A 136 -6.04 -32.50 -15.61
CA VAL A 136 -6.16 -33.91 -15.17
C VAL A 136 -7.56 -34.45 -15.42
N VAL A 137 -8.61 -33.70 -15.08
CA VAL A 137 -10.00 -34.10 -15.36
C VAL A 137 -10.24 -34.23 -16.85
N SER A 138 -9.78 -33.27 -17.65
CA SER A 138 -9.89 -33.31 -19.12
C SER A 138 -9.14 -34.52 -19.71
N SER A 139 -7.93 -34.79 -19.23
CA SER A 139 -7.14 -35.96 -19.63
C SER A 139 -7.85 -37.27 -19.23
N TYR A 140 -8.37 -37.37 -18.00
CA TYR A 140 -9.12 -38.53 -17.53
C TYR A 140 -10.37 -38.80 -18.38
N TYR A 141 -11.18 -37.76 -18.66
CA TYR A 141 -12.33 -37.88 -19.56
C TYR A 141 -11.91 -38.29 -20.97
N LYS A 142 -10.82 -37.72 -21.51
CA LYS A 142 -10.28 -38.10 -22.83
C LYS A 142 -9.80 -39.55 -22.86
N HIS A 143 -9.20 -40.06 -21.78
CA HIS A 143 -8.76 -41.45 -21.67
C HIS A 143 -9.94 -42.42 -21.46
N MET A 144 -11.01 -42.01 -20.78
CA MET A 144 -12.23 -42.81 -20.63
C MET A 144 -13.14 -42.78 -21.87
N MET A 145 -13.21 -41.66 -22.57
CA MET A 145 -14.03 -41.48 -23.78
C MET A 145 -13.29 -41.84 -25.07
N SER A 146 -11.99 -42.13 -25.01
CA SER A 146 -11.31 -42.81 -26.10
C SER A 146 -11.76 -44.27 -26.08
N PRO A 147 -12.55 -44.73 -27.07
CA PRO A 147 -12.84 -46.15 -27.18
C PRO A 147 -11.51 -46.88 -27.27
N GLN A 148 -11.38 -48.03 -26.62
CA GLN A 148 -10.32 -48.98 -26.93
C GLN A 148 -10.28 -49.20 -28.45
N THR A 149 -9.34 -48.54 -29.13
CA THR A 149 -8.81 -49.07 -30.38
C THR A 149 -8.05 -50.32 -29.99
N THR A 150 -8.78 -51.43 -30.05
CA THR A 150 -8.30 -52.79 -30.24
C THR A 150 -6.90 -52.82 -30.88
N ALA A 151 -5.89 -53.12 -30.08
CA ALA A 151 -4.61 -53.65 -30.54
C ALA A 151 -4.10 -54.62 -29.48
N ASP A 152 -4.54 -55.86 -29.65
CA ASP A 152 -4.06 -57.15 -29.13
C ASP A 152 -3.75 -57.34 -27.62
N PRO A 153 -4.43 -58.29 -26.94
CA PRO A 153 -3.86 -58.95 -25.79
C PRO A 153 -2.79 -59.93 -26.28
N ALA A 154 -1.54 -59.46 -26.36
CA ALA A 154 -0.40 -60.32 -26.61
C ALA A 154 -0.07 -61.17 -25.38
N PHE A 155 -0.80 -62.27 -25.14
CA PHE A 155 -0.32 -63.41 -24.34
C PHE A 155 -0.96 -64.73 -24.83
N LEU A 156 -0.25 -65.39 -25.76
CA LEU A 156 0.21 -66.79 -25.67
C LEU A 156 -0.78 -67.87 -25.19
N ASP A 157 -1.15 -68.80 -26.07
CA ASP A 157 -0.61 -70.17 -25.99
C ASP A 157 -0.76 -70.94 -27.31
N LYS A 158 0.32 -71.62 -27.71
CA LYS A 158 0.37 -72.57 -28.81
C LYS A 158 0.06 -73.96 -28.23
N LYS A 159 -0.90 -74.70 -28.79
CA LYS A 159 -0.70 -76.08 -29.30
C LYS A 159 -1.99 -76.88 -29.49
N LYS A 160 -1.90 -77.67 -30.57
CA LYS A 160 -2.61 -78.90 -30.95
C LYS A 160 -4.02 -78.74 -31.53
#